data_AF-A0A8S2Z8P9-F1
#
_entry.id   AF-A0A8S2Z8P9-F1
#
_cell.length_a   1.000
_cell.length_b   1.000
_cell.length_c   1.000
_cell.angle_alpha   90.00
_cell.angle_beta   90.00
_cell.angle_gamma   90.00
#
_symmetry.space_group_name_H-M   'P 1'
#
loop_
_entity.id
_entity.type
_entity.pdbx_description
1 polymer ?
#
loop_
_entity_poly.entity_id
_entity_poly.type
_entity_poly.pdbx_seq_one_letter_code
_entity_poly.pdbx_strand_id
1 'polypeptide(L)' 'MYISKSSSVVLLVSFLCLVVLPVKSSNGCGYDACNLGDPNKLNVHIVPHTHDDVGWLKTVDQYYYG' A
#
# COMPACT_ATOMS: atom_id res chain seq x y z
N MET A 1 49.58 21.54 2.08
CA MET A 1 48.96 21.61 0.73
C MET A 1 48.22 20.29 0.47
N TYR A 2 47.11 20.04 1.16
CA TYR A 2 46.29 18.83 1.00
C TYR A 2 44.80 19.20 1.15
N ILE A 3 44.38 20.30 0.51
CA ILE A 3 42.98 20.74 0.48
C ILE A 3 42.74 21.22 -0.95
N SER A 4 42.20 20.35 -1.82
CA SER A 4 41.67 20.77 -3.13
C SER A 4 40.85 19.69 -3.88
N LYS A 5 41.02 18.39 -3.61
CA LYS A 5 40.42 17.34 -4.48
C LYS A 5 39.10 16.71 -4.00
N SER A 6 38.49 17.18 -2.90
CA SER A 6 37.48 16.39 -2.18
C SER A 6 36.16 17.11 -1.87
N SER A 7 35.70 18.04 -2.71
CA SER A 7 34.32 18.58 -2.60
C SER A 7 33.43 18.07 -3.72
N SER A 8 33.88 18.12 -4.98
CA SER A 8 33.09 17.66 -6.13
C SER A 8 32.91 16.14 -6.16
N VAL A 9 33.91 15.37 -5.71
CA VAL A 9 33.80 13.89 -5.63
C VAL A 9 32.83 13.48 -4.53
N VAL A 10 32.82 14.18 -3.39
CA VAL A 10 31.90 13.91 -2.28
C VAL A 10 30.45 14.23 -2.67
N LEU A 11 30.24 15.35 -3.36
CA LEU A 11 28.93 15.73 -3.89
C LEU A 11 28.44 14.75 -4.97
N LEU A 12 29.31 14.32 -5.88
CA LEU A 12 28.98 13.31 -6.90
C LEU A 12 28.64 11.95 -6.28
N VAL A 13 29.41 11.48 -5.29
CA VAL A 13 29.14 10.20 -4.61
C VAL A 13 27.84 10.27 -3.81
N SER A 14 27.56 11.40 -3.13
CA SER A 14 26.29 11.62 -2.43
C SER A 14 25.09 11.63 -3.38
N PHE A 15 25.21 12.28 -4.53
CA PHE A 15 24.15 12.34 -5.53
C PHE A 15 23.93 10.99 -6.20
N LEU A 16 25.01 10.28 -6.55
CA LEU A 16 24.96 8.92 -7.09
C LEU A 16 24.32 7.95 -6.08
N CYS A 17 24.61 8.10 -4.78
CA CYS A 17 23.98 7.30 -3.74
C CYS A 17 22.46 7.54 -3.69
N LEU A 18 22.01 8.80 -3.72
CA LEU A 18 20.59 9.15 -3.75
C LEU A 18 19.84 8.64 -5.00
N VAL A 19 20.51 8.57 -6.16
CA VAL A 19 19.92 8.08 -7.41
C VAL A 19 19.89 6.55 -7.49
N VAL A 20 20.81 5.86 -6.81
CA VAL A 20 20.98 4.39 -6.91
C VAL A 20 20.35 3.65 -5.71
N LEU A 21 19.95 4.34 -4.65
CA LEU A 21 19.27 3.70 -3.52
C LEU A 21 17.88 3.22 -3.94
N PRO A 22 17.55 1.92 -3.73
CA PRO A 22 16.19 1.44 -3.94
C PRO A 22 15.28 2.06 -2.89
N VAL A 23 14.29 2.85 -3.33
CA VAL A 23 13.19 3.27 -2.48
C VAL A 23 12.38 2.01 -2.14
N LYS A 24 12.50 1.53 -0.89
CA LYS A 24 11.62 0.48 -0.38
C LYS A 24 10.21 1.06 -0.27
N SER A 25 9.33 0.73 -1.20
CA SER A 25 7.90 0.96 -1.05
C SER A 25 7.35 -0.09 -0.08
N SER A 26 7.10 0.32 1.17
CA SER A 26 6.38 -0.49 2.15
C SER A 26 4.88 -0.34 1.94
N ASN A 27 4.38 -0.78 0.78
CA ASN A 27 2.95 -0.99 0.62
C ASN A 27 2.62 -2.30 1.34
N GLY A 28 2.21 -2.20 2.61
CA GLY A 28 1.75 -3.34 3.39
C GLY A 28 0.63 -4.07 2.64
N CYS A 29 0.64 -5.40 2.68
CA CYS A 29 -0.39 -6.24 2.08
C CYS A 29 -1.02 -7.15 3.14
N GLY A 30 -2.21 -7.69 2.87
CA GLY A 30 -2.92 -8.53 3.83
C GLY A 30 -3.34 -7.74 5.08
N TYR A 31 -3.12 -8.31 6.26
CA TYR A 31 -3.53 -7.71 7.54
C TYR A 31 -2.84 -6.38 7.84
N ASP A 32 -1.62 -6.18 7.33
CA ASP A 32 -0.87 -4.93 7.50
C ASP A 32 -1.54 -3.73 6.78
N ALA A 33 -2.47 -4.00 5.86
CA ALA A 33 -3.24 -2.98 5.15
C ALA A 33 -4.61 -2.68 5.81
N CYS A 34 -4.98 -3.42 6.86
CA CYS A 34 -6.28 -3.23 7.53
C CYS A 34 -6.28 -1.99 8.44
N ASN A 35 -7.46 -1.42 8.65
CA ASN A 35 -7.64 -0.40 9.67
C ASN A 35 -7.52 -1.04 11.06
N LEU A 36 -6.50 -0.63 11.82
CA LEU A 36 -6.24 -1.14 13.17
C LEU A 36 -7.26 -0.64 14.21
N GLY A 37 -7.94 0.47 13.93
CA GLY A 37 -8.81 1.15 14.90
C GLY A 37 -8.02 1.92 15.96
N ASP A 38 -8.74 2.57 16.88
CA ASP A 38 -8.19 3.28 18.04
C ASP A 38 -8.37 2.43 19.31
N PRO A 39 -7.30 2.03 20.02
CA PRO A 39 -7.39 1.16 21.20
C PRO A 39 -8.15 1.77 22.38
N ASN A 40 -8.37 3.09 22.38
CA ASN A 40 -9.03 3.80 23.47
C ASN A 40 -10.47 4.19 23.14
N LYS A 41 -11.01 3.74 22.01
CA LYS A 41 -12.37 4.04 21.55
C LYS A 41 -13.11 2.77 21.17
N LEU A 42 -14.44 2.88 21.12
CA LEU A 42 -15.25 1.88 20.44
C LEU A 42 -15.01 1.99 18.93
N ASN A 43 -14.53 0.91 18.32
CA ASN A 43 -14.32 0.82 16.88
C ASN A 43 -15.52 0.12 16.24
N VAL A 44 -16.20 0.80 15.32
CA VAL A 44 -17.32 0.25 14.55
C VAL A 44 -16.87 0.05 13.11
N HIS A 45 -16.78 -1.20 12.68
CA HIS A 45 -16.45 -1.57 11.31
C HIS A 45 -17.75 -1.78 10.54
N ILE A 46 -18.12 -0.80 9.72
CA ILE A 46 -19.21 -0.96 8.77
C ILE A 46 -18.65 -1.79 7.62
N VAL A 47 -19.20 -2.99 7.40
CA VAL A 47 -18.79 -3.90 6.33
C VAL A 47 -19.92 -3.98 5.30
N PRO A 48 -19.92 -3.13 4.26
CA PRO A 48 -20.84 -3.28 3.15
C PRO A 48 -20.59 -4.62 2.47
N HIS A 49 -21.65 -5.38 2.24
CA HIS A 49 -21.61 -6.63 1.49
C HIS A 49 -22.87 -6.78 0.64
N THR A 50 -22.79 -7.62 -0.39
CA THR A 50 -23.94 -8.15 -1.13
C THR A 50 -24.07 -9.64 -0.84
N HIS A 51 -25.31 -10.12 -0.75
CA HIS A 51 -25.59 -11.55 -0.67
C HIS A 51 -26.17 -11.98 -2.02
N ASP A 52 -25.29 -12.42 -2.92
CA ASP A 52 -25.67 -12.74 -4.29
C ASP A 52 -25.85 -14.27 -4.43
N ASP A 53 -27.12 -14.70 -4.39
CA ASP A 53 -27.48 -16.11 -4.50
C ASP A 53 -27.20 -16.66 -5.90
N VAL A 54 -26.38 -17.71 -5.99
CA VAL A 54 -26.04 -18.40 -7.24
C VAL A 54 -27.12 -19.39 -7.66
N GLY A 55 -28.35 -18.88 -7.80
CA GLY A 55 -29.54 -19.66 -8.09
C GLY A 55 -30.28 -20.03 -6.81
N TRP A 56 -31.45 -19.42 -6.62
CA TRP A 56 -32.36 -19.70 -5.51
C TRP A 56 -33.81 -19.70 -6.00
N LEU A 57 -34.40 -18.52 -6.14
CA LEU A 57 -35.75 -18.36 -6.72
C LEU A 57 -35.71 -18.04 -8.22
N LYS A 58 -34.58 -17.51 -8.70
CA LYS A 58 -34.27 -17.28 -10.12
C LYS A 58 -33.01 -18.06 -10.51
N THR A 59 -32.79 -18.23 -11.81
CA THR A 59 -31.53 -18.80 -12.31
C THR A 59 -30.38 -17.82 -12.12
N VAL A 60 -29.14 -18.32 -12.22
CA VAL A 60 -27.93 -17.48 -12.17
C VAL A 60 -28.01 -16.34 -13.17
N ASP A 61 -28.35 -16.64 -14.43
CA ASP A 61 -28.42 -15.63 -15.49
C ASP A 61 -29.49 -14.57 -15.22
N GLN A 62 -30.63 -14.95 -14.64
CA GLN A 62 -31.69 -14.00 -14.29
C GLN A 62 -31.27 -13.07 -13.14
N TYR A 63 -30.51 -13.55 -12.15
CA TYR A 63 -29.95 -12.66 -11.13
C TYR A 63 -28.80 -11.80 -11.67
N TYR A 64 -27.97 -12.35 -12.56
CA TYR A 64 -26.80 -11.67 -13.11
C TYR A 64 -27.19 -10.57 -14.10
N TYR A 65 -28.19 -10.80 -14.94
CA TYR A 65 -28.62 -9.86 -15.99
C TYR A 65 -29.83 -8.98 -15.61
N GLY A 66 -30.66 -9.40 -14.64
CA GLY A 66 -31.81 -8.63 -14.12
C GLY A 66 -33.16 -9.00 -14.72
#